data_AF-A0A9N9WW65-F1
#
_entry.id   AF-A0A9N9WW65-F1
#
_cell.length_a   1.000
_cell.length_b   1.000
_cell.length_c   1.000
_cell.angle_alpha   90.00
_cell.angle_beta   90.00
_cell.angle_gamma   90.00
#
_symmetry.space_group_name_H-M   'P 1'
#
loop_
_entity.id
_entity.type
_entity.pdbx_description
1 polymer ?
#
loop_
_entity_poly.entity_id
_entity_poly.type
_entity_poly.pdbx_seq_one_letter_code
_entity_poly.pdbx_strand_id
1 'polypeptide(L)'
;MNNRNVLKIGFIGAGKMAYALANGWLSTGLLKSRYLIASAHPSDEVSLKLFKSLGAEAVTENRSVVEKSQIIFISVKPAVVKHVLDDVKNISNGKLFVSIAMGVTLNEIEEILPSDSRVIRVMPNTPAIVQAACSCFVKGKTATHNDAELIRELFEKIGTCEEVSENMIDAITALSGSGPAYVFVMIEALADGGVKMGLPRDLAYKLATQTVLGSAKLVKDTNTHPAILKDNVTSPSGSTASGLHHLEKNNFRGALIGCVEAATLRCREISSKTK
;
A
#
# COMPACT_ATOMS: atom_id res chain seq x y z
N MET A 1 -7.17 -22.40 -18.96
CA MET A 1 -7.42 -21.36 -17.94
C MET A 1 -8.75 -20.71 -18.29
N ASN A 2 -9.83 -21.16 -17.66
CA ASN A 2 -11.21 -20.95 -18.11
C ASN A 2 -11.74 -19.57 -17.69
N ASN A 3 -12.25 -18.81 -18.67
CA ASN A 3 -13.09 -17.61 -18.56
C ASN A 3 -12.99 -16.79 -17.26
N ARG A 4 -11.91 -16.00 -17.11
CA ARG A 4 -11.98 -14.84 -16.21
C ARG A 4 -12.78 -13.75 -16.91
N ASN A 5 -13.92 -13.39 -16.33
CA ASN A 5 -14.63 -12.17 -16.70
C ASN A 5 -13.64 -11.00 -16.73
N VAL A 6 -13.70 -10.20 -17.78
CA VAL A 6 -12.87 -9.00 -17.94
C VAL A 6 -13.17 -8.04 -16.79
N LEU A 7 -12.20 -7.84 -15.89
CA LEU A 7 -12.34 -6.92 -14.76
C LEU A 7 -12.13 -5.47 -15.24
N LYS A 8 -13.15 -4.63 -15.10
CA LYS A 8 -13.05 -3.18 -15.32
C LYS A 8 -12.85 -2.46 -13.99
N ILE A 9 -11.69 -1.81 -13.85
CA ILE A 9 -11.31 -1.13 -12.60
C ILE A 9 -11.25 0.38 -12.82
N GLY A 10 -11.89 1.10 -11.92
CA GLY A 10 -11.91 2.56 -11.89
C GLY A 10 -11.19 3.10 -10.67
N PHE A 11 -10.48 4.21 -10.81
CA PHE A 11 -9.90 4.96 -9.69
C PHE A 11 -10.52 6.34 -9.59
N ILE A 12 -11.21 6.62 -8.49
CA ILE A 12 -11.56 7.99 -8.10
C ILE A 12 -10.32 8.57 -7.40
N GLY A 13 -9.55 9.37 -8.14
CA GLY A 13 -8.26 9.91 -7.72
C GLY A 13 -7.06 9.16 -8.33
N ALA A 14 -6.46 9.76 -9.35
CA ALA A 14 -5.31 9.21 -10.10
C ALA A 14 -3.94 9.44 -9.43
N GLY A 15 -3.90 9.54 -8.10
CA GLY A 15 -2.67 9.84 -7.36
C GLY A 15 -1.62 8.70 -7.39
N LYS A 16 -0.48 8.93 -6.72
CA LYS A 16 0.66 8.00 -6.69
C LYS A 16 0.29 6.56 -6.29
N MET A 17 -0.61 6.40 -5.32
CA MET A 17 -1.00 5.05 -4.87
C MET A 17 -1.86 4.33 -5.91
N ALA A 18 -2.83 5.02 -6.52
CA ALA A 18 -3.62 4.48 -7.62
C ALA A 18 -2.72 4.07 -8.80
N TYR A 19 -1.75 4.91 -9.16
CA TYR A 19 -0.77 4.62 -10.19
C TYR A 19 0.06 3.37 -9.86
N ALA A 20 0.57 3.24 -8.63
CA ALA A 20 1.38 2.09 -8.24
C ALA A 20 0.59 0.77 -8.28
N LEU A 21 -0.68 0.78 -7.87
CA LEU A 21 -1.58 -0.38 -7.98
C LEU A 21 -1.85 -0.74 -9.44
N ALA A 22 -2.26 0.25 -10.25
CA ALA A 22 -2.52 0.07 -11.66
C ALA A 22 -1.28 -0.49 -12.41
N ASN A 23 -0.11 0.13 -12.20
CA ASN A 23 1.14 -0.31 -12.81
C ASN A 23 1.53 -1.74 -12.35
N GLY A 24 1.39 -2.04 -11.06
CA GLY A 24 1.65 -3.37 -10.52
C GLY A 24 0.78 -4.44 -11.20
N TRP A 25 -0.53 -4.22 -11.29
CA TRP A 25 -1.45 -5.17 -11.92
C TRP A 25 -1.23 -5.30 -13.43
N LEU A 26 -0.91 -4.22 -14.13
CA LEU A 26 -0.57 -4.28 -15.55
C LEU A 26 0.71 -5.10 -15.78
N SER A 27 1.72 -4.92 -14.94
CA SER A 27 3.00 -5.62 -15.04
C SER A 27 2.88 -7.14 -14.82
N THR A 28 1.88 -7.58 -14.06
CA THR A 28 1.60 -9.02 -13.85
C THR A 28 0.76 -9.65 -14.96
N GLY A 29 0.28 -8.86 -15.92
CA GLY A 29 -0.66 -9.29 -16.97
C GLY A 29 -2.07 -9.58 -16.47
N LEU A 30 -2.37 -9.30 -15.19
CA LEU A 30 -3.68 -9.52 -14.58
C LEU A 30 -4.76 -8.63 -15.20
N LEU A 31 -4.39 -7.41 -15.55
CA LEU A 31 -5.27 -6.41 -16.16
C LEU A 31 -4.70 -5.94 -17.50
N LYS A 32 -5.59 -5.45 -18.37
CA LYS A 32 -5.20 -4.73 -19.59
C LYS A 32 -5.56 -3.27 -19.42
N SER A 33 -4.68 -2.39 -19.86
CA SER A 33 -4.80 -0.94 -19.68
C SER A 33 -6.13 -0.36 -20.19
N ARG A 34 -6.67 -0.90 -21.29
CA ARG A 34 -7.99 -0.54 -21.83
C ARG A 34 -9.19 -0.80 -20.90
N TYR A 35 -8.99 -1.53 -19.80
CA TYR A 35 -10.02 -1.80 -18.78
C TYR A 35 -9.79 -0.99 -17.50
N LEU A 36 -8.86 -0.04 -17.54
CA LEU A 36 -8.59 0.90 -16.47
C LEU A 36 -9.09 2.29 -16.85
N ILE A 37 -9.75 2.94 -15.90
CA ILE A 37 -10.10 4.35 -15.96
C ILE A 37 -9.73 5.03 -14.64
N ALA A 38 -9.22 6.25 -14.69
CA ALA A 38 -8.97 7.04 -13.49
C ALA A 38 -9.43 8.48 -13.66
N SER A 39 -10.00 9.06 -12.60
CA SER A 39 -10.29 10.48 -12.52
C SER A 39 -9.23 11.22 -11.69
N ALA A 40 -8.93 12.46 -12.08
CA ALA A 40 -8.19 13.40 -11.26
C ALA A 40 -8.80 14.80 -11.39
N HIS A 41 -8.50 15.67 -10.42
CA HIS A 41 -8.88 17.08 -10.53
C HIS A 41 -8.28 17.69 -11.80
N PRO A 42 -8.99 18.59 -12.53
CA PRO A 42 -8.50 19.16 -13.79
C PRO A 42 -7.11 19.81 -13.71
N SER A 43 -6.75 20.36 -12.54
CA SER A 43 -5.42 20.96 -12.33
C SER A 43 -4.30 19.95 -12.07
N ASP A 44 -4.61 18.68 -11.84
CA ASP A 44 -3.62 17.61 -11.64
C ASP A 44 -3.29 16.92 -12.97
N GLU A 45 -2.72 17.71 -13.90
CA GLU A 45 -2.30 17.22 -15.21
C GLU A 45 -1.25 16.11 -15.13
N VAL A 46 -0.44 16.11 -14.07
CA VAL A 46 0.64 15.13 -13.87
C VAL A 46 0.05 13.74 -13.68
N SER A 47 -0.92 13.60 -12.77
CA SER A 47 -1.62 12.34 -12.54
C SER A 47 -2.36 11.85 -13.79
N LEU A 48 -3.00 12.76 -14.53
CA LEU A 48 -3.69 12.43 -15.79
C LEU A 48 -2.71 11.91 -16.85
N LYS A 49 -1.55 12.57 -17.03
CA LYS A 49 -0.49 12.15 -17.97
C LYS A 49 0.09 10.79 -17.58
N LEU A 50 0.31 10.54 -16.29
CA LEU A 50 0.81 9.25 -15.78
C LEU A 50 -0.15 8.10 -16.08
N PHE A 51 -1.46 8.27 -15.91
CA PHE A 51 -2.42 7.22 -16.25
C PHE A 51 -2.52 7.00 -17.77
N LYS A 52 -2.46 8.07 -18.56
CA LYS A 52 -2.39 7.95 -20.03
C LYS A 52 -1.15 7.19 -20.50
N SER A 53 0.01 7.36 -19.86
CA SER A 53 1.22 6.62 -20.22
C SER A 53 1.15 5.13 -19.89
N LEU A 54 0.25 4.70 -19.00
CA LEU A 54 -0.09 3.29 -18.79
C LEU A 54 -1.02 2.74 -19.90
N GLY A 55 -1.50 3.59 -20.81
CA GLY A 55 -2.53 3.26 -21.80
C GLY A 55 -3.94 3.15 -21.21
N ALA A 56 -4.16 3.68 -20.00
CA ALA A 56 -5.46 3.73 -19.34
C ALA A 56 -6.26 4.96 -19.78
N GLU A 57 -7.58 4.92 -19.61
CA GLU A 57 -8.42 6.10 -19.77
C GLU A 57 -8.21 7.05 -18.57
N ALA A 58 -8.00 8.34 -18.82
CA ALA A 58 -7.86 9.35 -17.77
C ALA A 58 -8.84 10.50 -18.02
N VAL A 59 -9.69 10.76 -17.04
CA VAL A 59 -10.82 11.70 -17.12
C VAL A 59 -10.78 12.70 -15.95
N THR A 60 -11.61 13.74 -16.01
CA THR A 60 -11.75 14.71 -14.92
C THR A 60 -13.02 14.49 -14.08
N GLU A 61 -13.94 13.66 -14.56
CA GLU A 61 -15.24 13.43 -13.92
C GLU A 61 -15.30 12.06 -13.25
N ASN A 62 -15.66 12.03 -11.96
CA ASN A 62 -15.81 10.79 -11.18
C ASN A 62 -16.96 9.92 -11.70
N ARG A 63 -18.00 10.54 -12.27
CA ARG A 63 -19.17 9.84 -12.79
C ARG A 63 -18.80 8.80 -13.87
N SER A 64 -17.96 9.22 -14.83
CA SER A 64 -17.45 8.35 -15.90
C SER A 64 -16.70 7.13 -15.35
N VAL A 65 -15.95 7.30 -14.25
CA VAL A 65 -15.23 6.20 -13.58
C VAL A 65 -16.22 5.16 -13.05
N VAL A 66 -17.27 5.59 -12.34
CA VAL A 66 -18.25 4.67 -11.73
C VAL A 66 -19.10 3.93 -12.77
N GLU A 67 -19.54 4.64 -13.82
CA GLU A 67 -20.36 4.05 -14.88
C GLU A 67 -19.59 2.98 -15.67
N LYS A 68 -18.31 3.22 -15.98
CA LYS A 68 -17.48 2.33 -16.80
C LYS A 68 -16.80 1.19 -16.02
N SER A 69 -16.89 1.18 -14.69
CA SER A 69 -16.16 0.25 -13.84
C SER A 69 -17.08 -0.72 -13.08
N GLN A 70 -16.52 -1.88 -12.75
CA GLN A 70 -17.14 -2.87 -11.87
C GLN A 70 -16.61 -2.76 -10.44
N ILE A 71 -15.30 -2.46 -10.31
CA ILE A 71 -14.61 -2.21 -9.05
C ILE A 71 -14.13 -0.76 -9.06
N ILE A 72 -14.49 0.02 -8.04
CA ILE A 72 -14.17 1.43 -7.95
C ILE A 72 -13.27 1.65 -6.73
N PHE A 73 -12.02 2.02 -6.98
CA PHE A 73 -11.09 2.41 -5.94
C PHE A 73 -11.31 3.87 -5.54
N ILE A 74 -11.45 4.11 -4.24
CA ILE A 74 -11.47 5.46 -3.65
C ILE A 74 -10.03 5.76 -3.22
N SER A 75 -9.31 6.53 -4.04
CA SER A 75 -7.88 6.80 -3.90
C SER A 75 -7.56 8.29 -3.80
N VAL A 76 -8.53 9.09 -3.35
CA VAL A 76 -8.36 10.50 -2.98
C VAL A 76 -7.87 10.68 -1.55
N LYS A 77 -7.49 11.91 -1.19
CA LYS A 77 -7.15 12.26 0.19
C LYS A 77 -8.37 12.12 1.10
N PRO A 78 -8.18 11.81 2.41
CA PRO A 78 -9.29 11.55 3.33
C PRO A 78 -10.34 12.67 3.38
N ALA A 79 -9.88 13.92 3.44
CA ALA A 79 -10.75 15.11 3.46
C ALA A 79 -11.63 15.29 2.21
N VAL A 80 -11.31 14.59 1.12
CA VAL A 80 -12.01 14.70 -0.17
C VAL A 80 -13.00 13.54 -0.37
N VAL A 81 -12.90 12.45 0.42
CA VAL A 81 -13.69 11.23 0.23
C VAL A 81 -15.20 11.51 0.26
N LYS A 82 -15.68 12.25 1.27
CA LYS A 82 -17.11 12.54 1.38
C LYS A 82 -17.65 13.24 0.13
N HIS A 83 -16.97 14.30 -0.31
CA HIS A 83 -17.37 15.08 -1.47
C HIS A 83 -17.46 14.23 -2.74
N VAL A 84 -16.45 13.41 -3.04
CA VAL A 84 -16.45 12.60 -4.27
C VAL A 84 -17.46 11.46 -4.22
N LEU A 85 -17.78 10.94 -3.03
CA LEU A 85 -18.82 9.92 -2.88
C LEU A 85 -20.22 10.53 -3.01
N ASP A 86 -20.45 11.72 -2.46
CA ASP A 86 -21.71 12.46 -2.64
C ASP A 86 -22.03 12.73 -4.11
N ASP A 87 -21.01 13.02 -4.94
CA ASP A 87 -21.16 13.27 -6.37
C ASP A 87 -21.61 12.03 -7.16
N VAL A 88 -21.30 10.82 -6.69
CA VAL A 88 -21.53 9.57 -7.43
C VAL A 88 -22.54 8.63 -6.77
N LYS A 89 -22.98 8.88 -5.53
CA LYS A 89 -23.86 7.97 -4.77
C LYS A 89 -25.10 7.51 -5.53
N ASN A 90 -25.70 8.39 -6.36
CA ASN A 90 -26.91 8.08 -7.13
C ASN A 90 -26.70 7.03 -8.25
N ILE A 91 -25.46 6.69 -8.58
CA ILE A 91 -25.11 5.68 -9.60
C ILE A 91 -24.25 4.54 -9.02
N SER A 92 -24.22 4.43 -7.68
CA SER A 92 -23.35 3.50 -6.94
C SER A 92 -24.02 2.18 -6.56
N ASN A 93 -25.33 2.04 -6.77
CA ASN A 93 -26.10 0.85 -6.36
C ASN A 93 -25.48 -0.47 -6.85
N GLY A 94 -25.31 -1.42 -5.93
CA GLY A 94 -24.74 -2.76 -6.17
C GLY A 94 -23.26 -2.81 -6.57
N LYS A 95 -22.59 -1.68 -6.77
CA LYS A 95 -21.18 -1.63 -7.18
C LYS A 95 -20.24 -1.98 -6.02
N LEU A 96 -19.04 -2.46 -6.34
CA LEU A 96 -17.98 -2.72 -5.36
C LEU A 96 -17.05 -1.51 -5.27
N PHE A 97 -17.05 -0.85 -4.11
CA PHE A 97 -16.13 0.22 -3.75
C PHE A 97 -14.99 -0.31 -2.89
N VAL A 98 -13.77 0.09 -3.22
CA VAL A 98 -12.55 -0.31 -2.53
C VAL A 98 -11.84 0.95 -2.03
N SER A 99 -11.94 1.27 -0.76
CA SER A 99 -11.26 2.44 -0.21
C SER A 99 -9.82 2.14 0.14
N ILE A 100 -8.89 2.97 -0.34
CA ILE A 100 -7.50 3.00 0.11
C ILE A 100 -7.16 4.28 0.87
N ALA A 101 -8.18 5.04 1.27
CA ALA A 101 -8.02 6.28 2.00
C ALA A 101 -7.64 6.01 3.46
N MET A 102 -6.49 6.54 3.88
CA MET A 102 -6.02 6.46 5.26
C MET A 102 -6.98 7.19 6.21
N GLY A 103 -7.39 6.56 7.30
CA GLY A 103 -8.19 7.18 8.35
C GLY A 103 -9.66 7.48 7.98
N VAL A 104 -10.19 6.86 6.92
CA VAL A 104 -11.64 6.85 6.64
C VAL A 104 -12.16 5.45 6.92
N THR A 105 -13.11 5.33 7.83
CA THR A 105 -13.69 4.05 8.25
C THR A 105 -14.68 3.50 7.23
N LEU A 106 -14.91 2.19 7.29
CA LEU A 106 -15.98 1.53 6.54
C LEU A 106 -17.33 2.17 6.85
N ASN A 107 -17.60 2.45 8.13
CA ASN A 107 -18.87 3.05 8.53
C ASN A 107 -19.10 4.42 7.89
N GLU A 108 -18.10 5.30 7.85
CA GLU A 108 -18.21 6.61 7.19
C GLU A 108 -18.51 6.48 5.69
N ILE A 109 -17.92 5.51 5.01
CA ILE A 109 -18.15 5.28 3.56
C ILE A 109 -19.55 4.69 3.33
N GLU A 110 -19.94 3.71 4.14
CA GLU A 110 -21.24 3.04 4.07
C GLU A 110 -22.41 3.98 4.40
N GLU A 111 -22.20 5.00 5.24
CA GLU A 111 -23.22 6.02 5.55
C GLU A 111 -23.49 6.98 4.39
N ILE A 112 -22.53 7.17 3.48
CA ILE A 112 -22.66 8.08 2.32
C ILE A 112 -23.23 7.34 1.11
N LEU A 113 -22.77 6.10 0.89
CA LEU A 113 -23.17 5.29 -0.25
C LEU A 113 -24.57 4.66 -0.05
N PRO A 114 -25.26 4.30 -1.15
CA PRO A 114 -26.49 3.52 -1.07
C PRO A 114 -26.30 2.23 -0.26
N SER A 115 -27.34 1.80 0.47
CA SER A 115 -27.28 0.66 1.38
C SER A 115 -27.00 -0.70 0.72
N ASP A 116 -27.14 -0.81 -0.59
CA ASP A 116 -26.80 -2.00 -1.39
C ASP A 116 -25.39 -1.92 -2.02
N SER A 117 -24.67 -0.81 -1.82
CA SER A 117 -23.27 -0.68 -2.27
C SER A 117 -22.38 -1.60 -1.43
N ARG A 118 -21.44 -2.28 -2.08
CA ARG A 118 -20.51 -3.23 -1.44
C ARG A 118 -19.21 -2.52 -1.19
N VAL A 119 -18.72 -2.51 0.05
CA VAL A 119 -17.54 -1.73 0.44
C VAL A 119 -16.46 -2.64 1.01
N ILE A 120 -15.22 -2.49 0.55
CA ILE A 120 -14.04 -3.08 1.14
C ILE A 120 -13.04 -1.95 1.43
N ARG A 121 -12.43 -1.98 2.60
CA ARG A 121 -11.32 -1.07 2.95
C ARG A 121 -10.02 -1.84 2.78
N VAL A 122 -9.05 -1.28 2.07
CA VAL A 122 -7.73 -1.87 1.87
C VAL A 122 -6.67 -0.86 2.31
N MET A 123 -5.66 -1.32 3.02
CA MET A 123 -4.47 -0.53 3.31
C MET A 123 -3.27 -1.12 2.57
N PRO A 124 -2.96 -0.64 1.34
CA PRO A 124 -1.77 -1.05 0.61
C PRO A 124 -0.56 -0.16 0.92
N ASN A 125 0.57 -0.44 0.28
CA ASN A 125 1.75 0.40 0.35
C ASN A 125 2.45 0.55 -1.01
N THR A 126 3.37 1.52 -1.09
CA THR A 126 4.03 1.93 -2.34
C THR A 126 4.85 0.86 -3.07
N PRO A 127 5.47 -0.15 -2.40
CA PRO A 127 6.11 -1.29 -3.07
C PRO A 127 5.22 -2.10 -4.04
N ALA A 128 3.91 -1.85 -4.09
CA ALA A 128 3.02 -2.34 -5.15
C ALA A 128 3.56 -2.11 -6.57
N ILE A 129 4.26 -1.00 -6.81
CA ILE A 129 4.82 -0.67 -8.13
C ILE A 129 5.86 -1.70 -8.62
N VAL A 130 6.52 -2.39 -7.69
CA VAL A 130 7.49 -3.48 -7.94
C VAL A 130 6.96 -4.84 -7.49
N GLN A 131 5.64 -4.99 -7.37
CA GLN A 131 4.95 -6.25 -7.02
C GLN A 131 5.39 -6.83 -5.66
N ALA A 132 5.80 -5.97 -4.72
CA ALA A 132 6.21 -6.34 -3.37
C ALA A 132 5.35 -5.64 -2.31
N ALA A 133 4.07 -5.40 -2.62
CA ALA A 133 3.14 -4.77 -1.69
C ALA A 133 2.98 -5.61 -0.41
N CYS A 134 2.70 -4.92 0.69
CA CYS A 134 2.08 -5.50 1.87
C CYS A 134 0.72 -4.82 2.00
N SER A 135 -0.34 -5.59 1.94
CA SER A 135 -1.72 -5.09 1.99
C SER A 135 -2.52 -5.86 3.04
N CYS A 136 -3.44 -5.16 3.69
CA CYS A 136 -4.48 -5.79 4.49
C CYS A 136 -5.83 -5.23 4.07
N PHE A 137 -6.89 -6.02 4.16
CA PHE A 137 -8.23 -5.58 3.84
C PHE A 137 -9.25 -5.94 4.91
N VAL A 138 -10.35 -5.19 4.91
CA VAL A 138 -11.48 -5.34 5.81
C VAL A 138 -12.75 -5.33 4.98
N LYS A 139 -13.60 -6.32 5.20
CA LYS A 139 -14.88 -6.45 4.52
C LYS A 139 -15.95 -5.57 5.20
N GLY A 140 -16.65 -4.76 4.42
CA GLY A 140 -17.84 -4.03 4.86
C GLY A 140 -19.03 -4.96 5.13
N LYS A 141 -20.12 -4.37 5.62
CA LYS A 141 -21.35 -5.08 6.03
C LYS A 141 -21.98 -5.84 4.86
N THR A 142 -22.00 -5.21 3.69
CA THR A 142 -22.69 -5.68 2.47
C THR A 142 -21.76 -6.38 1.48
N ALA A 143 -20.44 -6.27 1.65
CA ALA A 143 -19.48 -6.95 0.80
C ALA A 143 -19.56 -8.46 0.99
N THR A 144 -19.62 -9.18 -0.13
CA THR A 144 -19.79 -10.64 -0.15
C THR A 144 -18.45 -11.36 0.05
N HIS A 145 -18.50 -12.66 0.33
CA HIS A 145 -17.29 -13.48 0.37
C HIS A 145 -16.55 -13.49 -0.99
N ASN A 146 -17.29 -13.51 -2.10
CA ASN A 146 -16.71 -13.42 -3.44
C ASN A 146 -16.00 -12.09 -3.69
N ASP A 147 -16.48 -10.99 -3.09
CA ASP A 147 -15.80 -9.70 -3.18
C ASP A 147 -14.49 -9.71 -2.40
N ALA A 148 -14.49 -10.29 -1.19
CA ALA A 148 -13.29 -10.45 -0.38
C ALA A 148 -12.22 -11.27 -1.11
N GLU A 149 -12.61 -12.43 -1.67
CA GLU A 149 -11.69 -13.29 -2.43
C GLU A 149 -11.18 -12.60 -3.71
N LEU A 150 -12.03 -11.86 -4.42
CA LEU A 150 -11.61 -11.07 -5.57
C LEU A 150 -10.56 -10.01 -5.19
N ILE A 151 -10.76 -9.28 -4.09
CA ILE A 151 -9.79 -8.29 -3.61
C ILE A 151 -8.50 -8.97 -3.15
N ARG A 152 -8.59 -10.08 -2.40
CA ARG A 152 -7.43 -10.88 -2.01
C ARG A 152 -6.61 -11.30 -3.24
N GLU A 153 -7.26 -11.90 -4.24
CA GLU A 153 -6.60 -12.32 -5.49
C GLU A 153 -5.93 -11.15 -6.21
N LEU A 154 -6.58 -9.98 -6.29
CA LEU A 154 -5.99 -8.79 -6.92
C LEU A 154 -4.71 -8.35 -6.21
N PHE A 155 -4.71 -8.28 -4.89
CA PHE A 155 -3.59 -7.76 -4.12
C PHE A 155 -2.46 -8.78 -3.93
N GLU A 156 -2.76 -10.08 -3.83
CA GLU A 156 -1.75 -11.14 -3.80
C GLU A 156 -0.93 -11.25 -5.10
N LYS A 157 -1.47 -10.76 -6.22
CA LYS A 157 -0.70 -10.70 -7.47
C LYS A 157 0.43 -9.67 -7.44
N ILE A 158 0.35 -8.67 -6.57
CA ILE A 158 1.33 -7.58 -6.46
C ILE A 158 2.00 -7.54 -5.09
N GLY A 159 1.88 -8.61 -4.29
CA GLY A 159 2.40 -8.63 -2.92
C GLY A 159 1.73 -9.66 -2.02
N THR A 160 1.58 -9.33 -0.75
CA THR A 160 0.81 -10.11 0.24
C THR A 160 -0.49 -9.40 0.58
N CYS A 161 -1.56 -10.14 0.84
CA CYS A 161 -2.85 -9.57 1.23
C CYS A 161 -3.51 -10.40 2.34
N GLU A 162 -3.77 -9.77 3.49
CA GLU A 162 -4.43 -10.44 4.62
C GLU A 162 -5.76 -9.79 4.98
N GLU A 163 -6.76 -10.59 5.34
CA GLU A 163 -8.01 -10.10 5.90
C GLU A 163 -7.82 -9.83 7.40
N VAL A 164 -8.25 -8.67 7.86
CA VAL A 164 -8.03 -8.20 9.24
C VAL A 164 -9.27 -7.50 9.79
N SER A 165 -9.32 -7.33 11.10
CA SER A 165 -10.27 -6.45 11.77
C SER A 165 -9.92 -4.98 11.56
N GLU A 166 -10.93 -4.12 11.42
CA GLU A 166 -10.73 -2.69 11.11
C GLU A 166 -9.91 -1.93 12.16
N ASN A 167 -10.03 -2.32 13.43
CA ASN A 167 -9.28 -1.71 14.53
C ASN A 167 -7.75 -1.88 14.41
N MET A 168 -7.27 -2.80 13.57
CA MET A 168 -5.84 -3.00 13.32
C MET A 168 -5.31 -2.09 12.21
N ILE A 169 -6.16 -1.47 11.38
CA ILE A 169 -5.73 -0.74 10.18
C ILE A 169 -4.81 0.44 10.49
N ASP A 170 -5.01 1.16 11.61
CA ASP A 170 -4.13 2.28 11.99
C ASP A 170 -2.72 1.79 12.32
N ALA A 171 -2.59 0.66 13.03
CA ALA A 171 -1.30 0.05 13.35
C ALA A 171 -0.62 -0.56 12.10
N ILE A 172 -1.42 -1.20 11.22
CA ILE A 172 -0.94 -1.71 9.94
C ILE A 172 -0.43 -0.56 9.06
N THR A 173 -1.16 0.55 9.00
CA THR A 173 -0.73 1.76 8.28
C THR A 173 0.63 2.24 8.77
N ALA A 174 0.83 2.30 10.09
CA ALA A 174 2.08 2.72 10.68
C ALA A 174 3.24 1.76 10.43
N LEU A 175 2.96 0.45 10.36
CA LEU A 175 3.97 -0.59 10.14
C LEU A 175 4.30 -0.77 8.65
N SER A 176 3.32 -1.12 7.82
CA SER A 176 3.54 -1.47 6.40
C SER A 176 3.33 -0.30 5.44
N GLY A 177 2.45 0.64 5.78
CA GLY A 177 2.20 1.85 4.99
C GLY A 177 3.36 2.85 5.08
N SER A 178 3.76 3.20 6.30
CA SER A 178 4.88 4.10 6.58
C SER A 178 6.24 3.39 6.59
N GLY A 179 6.26 2.08 6.84
CA GLY A 179 7.47 1.23 6.91
C GLY A 179 8.50 1.42 5.79
N PRO A 180 8.09 1.52 4.50
CA PRO A 180 9.02 1.75 3.41
C PRO A 180 9.93 2.97 3.64
N ALA A 181 9.41 4.06 4.22
CA ALA A 181 10.23 5.23 4.52
C ALA A 181 11.33 4.93 5.55
N TYR A 182 11.02 4.15 6.58
CA TYR A 182 12.00 3.74 7.59
C TYR A 182 13.10 2.87 6.97
N VAL A 183 12.72 1.99 6.04
CA VAL A 183 13.66 1.15 5.29
C VAL A 183 14.53 1.97 4.35
N PHE A 184 14.00 2.99 3.69
CA PHE A 184 14.80 3.88 2.83
C PHE A 184 15.87 4.63 3.64
N VAL A 185 15.51 5.18 4.80
CA VAL A 185 16.47 5.82 5.73
C VAL A 185 17.54 4.83 6.18
N MET A 186 17.16 3.57 6.47
CA MET A 186 18.12 2.53 6.84
C MET A 186 19.11 2.22 5.71
N ILE A 187 18.62 2.07 4.46
CA ILE A 187 19.47 1.83 3.29
C ILE A 187 20.44 3.00 3.08
N GLU A 188 19.95 4.23 3.18
CA GLU A 188 20.75 5.45 3.05
C GLU A 188 21.85 5.51 4.14
N ALA A 189 21.49 5.30 5.40
CA ALA A 189 22.43 5.33 6.51
C ALA A 189 23.50 4.21 6.42
N LEU A 190 23.12 3.01 5.96
CA LEU A 190 24.08 1.92 5.71
C LEU A 190 25.06 2.29 4.59
N ALA A 191 24.57 2.90 3.51
CA ALA A 191 25.41 3.36 2.42
C ALA A 191 26.37 4.48 2.88
N ASP A 192 25.90 5.45 3.66
CA ASP A 192 26.73 6.48 4.29
C ASP A 192 27.82 5.89 5.19
N GLY A 193 27.47 4.88 5.99
CA GLY A 193 28.43 4.13 6.79
C GLY A 193 29.51 3.46 5.93
N GLY A 194 29.12 2.83 4.82
CA GLY A 194 30.06 2.24 3.86
C GLY A 194 31.01 3.28 3.24
N VAL A 195 30.49 4.45 2.85
CA VAL A 195 31.30 5.54 2.29
C VAL A 195 32.26 6.11 3.32
N LYS A 196 31.81 6.28 4.57
CA LYS A 196 32.68 6.70 5.68
C LYS A 196 33.85 5.74 5.90
N MET A 197 33.67 4.46 5.55
CA MET A 197 34.72 3.43 5.61
C MET A 197 35.48 3.24 4.30
N GLY A 198 35.31 4.14 3.32
CA GLY A 198 36.10 4.19 2.09
C GLY A 198 35.47 3.53 0.86
N LEU A 199 34.21 3.08 0.92
CA LEU A 199 33.53 2.55 -0.26
C LEU A 199 33.13 3.68 -1.22
N PRO A 200 33.19 3.47 -2.55
CA PRO A 200 32.53 4.35 -3.51
C PRO A 200 31.01 4.40 -3.26
N ARG A 201 30.42 5.58 -3.39
CA ARG A 201 29.00 5.85 -3.10
C ARG A 201 28.04 4.89 -3.82
N ASP A 202 28.25 4.69 -5.13
CA ASP A 202 27.39 3.83 -5.95
C ASP A 202 27.47 2.35 -5.51
N LEU A 203 28.66 1.89 -5.13
CA LEU A 203 28.84 0.54 -4.61
C LEU A 203 28.17 0.39 -3.24
N ALA A 204 28.32 1.38 -2.35
CA ALA A 204 27.73 1.37 -1.02
C ALA A 204 26.19 1.26 -1.08
N TYR A 205 25.53 2.03 -1.95
CA TYR A 205 24.08 1.90 -2.16
C TYR A 205 23.70 0.53 -2.71
N LYS A 206 24.39 0.01 -3.73
CA LYS A 206 24.10 -1.32 -4.29
C LYS A 206 24.18 -2.40 -3.22
N LEU A 207 25.24 -2.39 -2.40
CA LEU A 207 25.44 -3.36 -1.32
C LEU A 207 24.39 -3.19 -0.20
N ALA A 208 24.10 -1.96 0.22
CA ALA A 208 23.10 -1.69 1.26
C ALA A 208 21.70 -2.15 0.83
N THR A 209 21.27 -1.80 -0.38
CA THR A 209 19.96 -2.22 -0.92
C THR A 209 19.86 -3.74 -1.02
N GLN A 210 20.88 -4.40 -1.58
CA GLN A 210 20.87 -5.86 -1.71
C GLN A 210 20.90 -6.57 -0.35
N THR A 211 21.62 -6.00 0.63
CA THR A 211 21.69 -6.55 2.00
C THR A 211 20.33 -6.52 2.67
N VAL A 212 19.60 -5.40 2.58
CA VAL A 212 18.25 -5.27 3.15
C VAL A 212 17.27 -6.21 2.45
N LEU A 213 17.29 -6.24 1.10
CA LEU A 213 16.44 -7.12 0.30
C LEU A 213 16.65 -8.59 0.66
N GLY A 214 17.91 -9.05 0.66
CA GLY A 214 18.26 -10.44 0.99
C GLY A 214 17.87 -10.83 2.40
N SER A 215 18.08 -9.95 3.37
CA SER A 215 17.70 -10.20 4.77
C SER A 215 16.19 -10.34 4.95
N ALA A 216 15.40 -9.45 4.33
CA ALA A 216 13.94 -9.53 4.37
C ALA A 216 13.42 -10.78 3.67
N LYS A 217 14.00 -11.13 2.51
CA LYS A 217 13.66 -12.35 1.77
C LYS A 217 13.97 -13.60 2.58
N LEU A 218 15.10 -13.65 3.29
CA LEU A 218 15.46 -14.78 4.15
C LEU A 218 14.42 -15.00 5.24
N VAL A 219 14.00 -13.94 5.96
CA VAL A 219 12.93 -14.03 6.96
C VAL A 219 11.64 -14.55 6.34
N LYS A 220 11.24 -14.00 5.20
CA LYS A 220 9.99 -14.36 4.51
C LYS A 220 9.98 -15.82 4.05
N ASP A 221 11.05 -16.26 3.40
CA ASP A 221 11.07 -17.55 2.71
C ASP A 221 11.35 -18.71 3.67
N THR A 222 12.07 -18.48 4.78
CA THR A 222 12.37 -19.54 5.76
C THR A 222 11.40 -19.56 6.95
N ASN A 223 10.61 -18.50 7.14
CA ASN A 223 9.76 -18.29 8.32
C ASN A 223 10.49 -18.49 9.66
N THR A 224 11.82 -18.28 9.65
CA THR A 224 12.67 -18.45 10.85
C THR A 224 12.63 -17.18 11.68
N HIS A 225 12.55 -17.33 13.01
CA HIS A 225 12.55 -16.19 13.91
C HIS A 225 13.79 -15.29 13.66
N PRO A 226 13.63 -13.96 13.49
CA PRO A 226 14.75 -13.07 13.13
C PRO A 226 15.95 -13.10 14.09
N ALA A 227 15.72 -13.40 15.38
CA ALA A 227 16.82 -13.56 16.35
C ALA A 227 17.75 -14.74 16.01
N ILE A 228 17.20 -15.85 15.50
CA ILE A 228 18.00 -17.00 15.08
C ILE A 228 18.82 -16.65 13.83
N LEU A 229 18.21 -15.99 12.85
CA LEU A 229 18.93 -15.53 11.65
C LEU A 229 20.05 -14.55 12.00
N LYS A 230 19.82 -13.65 12.96
CA LYS A 230 20.84 -12.76 13.51
C LYS A 230 21.99 -13.55 14.16
N ASP A 231 21.69 -14.54 15.00
CA ASP A 231 22.71 -15.36 15.68
C ASP A 231 23.54 -16.16 14.67
N ASN A 232 22.91 -16.72 13.64
CA ASN A 232 23.58 -17.48 12.58
C ASN A 232 24.64 -16.67 11.80
N VAL A 233 24.53 -15.34 11.77
CA VAL A 233 25.52 -14.45 11.11
C VAL A 233 26.42 -13.71 12.11
N THR A 234 26.33 -14.04 13.39
CA THR A 234 27.12 -13.41 14.48
C THR A 234 28.19 -14.36 14.98
N SER A 235 29.38 -14.32 14.37
CA SER A 235 30.53 -15.08 14.87
C SER A 235 31.09 -14.48 16.18
N PRO A 236 31.58 -15.30 17.12
CA PRO A 236 32.27 -14.81 18.32
C PRO A 236 33.39 -13.83 17.98
N SER A 237 33.43 -12.68 18.67
CA SER A 237 34.40 -11.60 18.43
C SER A 237 34.45 -11.04 16.99
N GLY A 238 33.44 -11.34 16.17
CA GLY A 238 33.36 -10.90 14.78
C GLY A 238 32.85 -9.47 14.60
N SER A 239 33.01 -8.94 13.38
CA SER A 239 32.54 -7.61 13.01
C SER A 239 31.02 -7.42 13.22
N THR A 240 30.21 -8.45 12.93
CA THR A 240 28.77 -8.43 13.18
C THR A 240 28.44 -8.19 14.65
N ALA A 241 29.16 -8.85 15.58
CA ALA A 241 28.93 -8.69 17.01
C ALA A 241 29.21 -7.25 17.47
N SER A 242 30.31 -6.65 17.00
CA SER A 242 30.64 -5.25 17.28
C SER A 242 29.60 -4.28 16.71
N GLY A 243 29.12 -4.53 15.49
CA GLY A 243 28.07 -3.73 14.85
C GLY A 243 26.74 -3.81 15.61
N LEU A 244 26.30 -5.02 15.98
CA LEU A 244 25.10 -5.24 16.79
C LEU A 244 25.20 -4.55 18.15
N HIS A 245 26.36 -4.63 18.82
CA HIS A 245 26.58 -3.91 20.07
C HIS A 245 26.40 -2.39 19.90
N HIS A 246 26.88 -1.81 18.79
CA HIS A 246 26.66 -0.40 18.50
C HIS A 246 25.17 -0.06 18.30
N LEU A 247 24.40 -0.91 17.61
CA LEU A 247 22.95 -0.71 17.45
C LEU A 247 22.23 -0.72 18.80
N GLU A 248 22.55 -1.67 19.68
CA GLU A 248 21.93 -1.77 21.01
C GLU A 248 22.31 -0.57 21.90
N LYS A 249 23.57 -0.13 21.85
CA LYS A 249 24.02 1.08 22.59
C LYS A 249 23.27 2.35 22.17
N ASN A 250 22.80 2.41 20.92
CA ASN A 250 22.06 3.56 20.38
C ASN A 250 20.54 3.33 20.35
N ASN A 251 20.01 2.35 21.09
CA ASN A 251 18.59 2.08 21.22
C ASN A 251 17.86 1.88 19.88
N PHE A 252 18.50 1.20 18.92
CA PHE A 252 17.96 1.02 17.58
C PHE A 252 16.55 0.38 17.58
N ARG A 253 16.33 -0.63 18.42
CA ARG A 253 15.02 -1.29 18.55
C ARG A 253 13.96 -0.34 19.06
N GLY A 254 14.28 0.43 20.11
CA GLY A 254 13.38 1.42 20.67
C GLY A 254 13.00 2.50 19.66
N ALA A 255 13.94 2.94 18.82
CA ALA A 255 13.66 3.90 17.74
C ALA A 255 12.64 3.36 16.73
N LEU A 256 12.80 2.12 16.25
CA LEU A 256 11.85 1.50 15.31
C LEU A 256 10.47 1.27 15.93
N ILE A 257 10.41 0.81 17.19
CA ILE A 257 9.15 0.67 17.93
C ILE A 257 8.46 2.03 18.04
N GLY A 258 9.21 3.08 18.40
CA GLY A 258 8.71 4.45 18.49
C GLY A 258 8.20 5.00 17.15
N CYS A 259 8.83 4.67 16.01
CA CYS A 259 8.32 5.05 14.70
C CYS A 259 6.92 4.48 14.44
N VAL A 260 6.71 3.20 14.74
CA VAL A 260 5.40 2.53 14.54
C VAL A 260 4.36 3.10 15.51
N GLU A 261 4.72 3.31 16.77
CA GLU A 261 3.82 3.92 17.76
C GLU A 261 3.39 5.33 17.35
N ALA A 262 4.34 6.22 17.07
CA ALA A 262 4.06 7.61 16.70
C ALA A 262 3.19 7.70 15.43
N ALA A 263 3.48 6.90 14.41
CA ALA A 263 2.66 6.85 13.20
C ALA A 263 1.26 6.28 13.46
N THR A 264 1.12 5.30 14.36
CA THR A 264 -0.19 4.73 14.74
C THR A 264 -1.05 5.79 15.43
N LEU A 265 -0.48 6.52 16.39
CA LEU A 265 -1.16 7.61 17.09
C LEU A 265 -1.59 8.70 16.12
N ARG A 266 -0.73 9.05 15.16
CA ARG A 266 -1.06 10.02 14.11
C ARG A 266 -2.21 9.55 13.22
N CYS A 267 -2.27 8.27 12.86
CA CYS A 267 -3.40 7.72 12.09
C CYS A 267 -4.71 7.88 12.87
N ARG A 268 -4.70 7.55 14.17
CA ARG A 268 -5.87 7.71 15.06
C ARG A 268 -6.33 9.16 15.19
N GLU A 269 -5.40 10.11 15.27
CA GLU A 269 -5.72 11.54 15.28
C GLU A 269 -6.38 12.02 13.98
N ILE A 270 -6.01 11.44 12.84
CA ILE A 270 -6.64 11.78 11.55
C ILE A 270 -8.04 11.17 11.51
N SER A 271 -8.19 9.89 11.87
CA SER A 271 -9.47 9.20 11.92
C SER A 271 -10.47 9.87 12.87
N SER A 272 -10.02 10.49 13.96
CA SER A 272 -10.90 11.20 14.90
C SER A 272 -11.38 12.56 14.39
N LYS A 273 -10.65 13.21 13.47
CA LYS A 273 -11.03 14.49 12.86
C LYS A 273 -11.99 14.37 11.68
N THR A 274 -12.16 13.15 11.15
CA THR A 274 -13.09 12.86 10.06
C THR A 274 -14.52 12.62 10.56
N LYS A 275 -14.69 12.38 11.88
CA LYS A 275 -15.98 12.34 12.59
C LYS A 275 -16.53 13.74 12.85
#